data_AF-B6TNK8-F1
#
_entry.id   AF-B6TNK8-F1
#
_cell.length_a   1.000
_cell.length_b   1.000
_cell.length_c   1.000
_cell.angle_alpha   90.00
_cell.angle_beta   90.00
_cell.angle_gamma   90.00
#
_symmetry.space_group_name_H-M   'P 1'
#
loop_
_entity.id
_entity.type
_entity.pdbx_description
1 polymer ?
#
loop_
_entity_poly.entity_id
_entity_poly.type
_entity_poly.pdbx_seq_one_letter_code
_entity_poly.pdbx_strand_id
1 'polypeptide(L)'
;MATAAVESKRGSARGRKALVAVLDNEANISAGKAAQAADLSSCSAQKKAKRAPSRSSKAKAAAASAAVVVDDIAELQGMLERLRLEKEKAEEMVRERDEVIRKKEEEIETRDKEQERLQAELRKAQRAKEFKPTVSFPLVKSLLEKEQEADDKGKKKKGKGGHERKKPCPAYVLWLKDQWTEVKKENPEADFKEVSNTLGAKWKALGAEEKQPYEDRYRQEKEAYLQVVGQEKREAEAMKLLEEQQMQWTAKELLDQYLKFRQEAEEGDCKKGRKKKSKKDKDPSKPKQPMSAYFVYSQERRATLVAEKKNVPEIGKITGEEWKNMTEGQRAPYEEVARKQKEEYHKQMEVYKQKKAEEAASLEKEEQEHKKIMKHEALQLLKKKEKADNIIKKTKEKRQKKKQENADPNRPKRPASSFLLFSKEERKQLIEERPGINNSTLNALITVKWKELSGEERQAWNAKAAPAMAAYKKEMEEYTKAQSSSA
;
A
#
# COMPACT_ATOMS: atom_id res chain seq x y z
N MET A 1 21.17 11.49 25.85
CA MET A 1 21.26 10.05 26.15
C MET A 1 21.15 9.29 24.85
N ALA A 2 22.26 8.77 24.34
CA ALA A 2 22.33 8.08 23.06
C ALA A 2 21.84 6.63 23.23
N THR A 3 20.70 6.30 22.62
CA THR A 3 20.16 4.95 22.59
C THR A 3 20.78 4.18 21.42
N ALA A 4 21.72 3.29 21.73
CA ALA A 4 22.35 2.38 20.80
C ALA A 4 21.34 1.34 20.26
N ALA A 5 21.09 1.37 18.95
CA ALA A 5 20.31 0.36 18.25
C ALA A 5 21.22 -0.83 17.90
N VAL A 6 21.01 -1.95 18.57
CA VAL A 6 21.66 -3.24 18.29
C VAL A 6 20.95 -3.88 17.10
N GLU A 7 21.57 -3.82 15.93
CA GLU A 7 21.06 -4.44 14.70
C GLU A 7 21.63 -5.86 14.57
N SER A 8 20.77 -6.86 14.76
CA SER A 8 21.11 -8.28 14.76
C SER A 8 21.29 -8.78 13.32
N LYS A 9 22.55 -9.06 12.94
CA LYS A 9 22.94 -9.78 11.71
C LYS A 9 22.33 -11.19 11.71
N ARG A 10 21.26 -11.42 10.95
CA ARG A 10 20.88 -12.77 10.49
C ARG A 10 21.37 -12.95 9.06
N GLY A 11 22.37 -13.82 8.91
CA GLY A 11 22.96 -14.20 7.63
C GLY A 11 21.95 -14.92 6.74
N SER A 12 21.90 -14.51 5.48
CA SER A 12 21.22 -15.24 4.41
C SER A 12 22.27 -15.73 3.42
N ALA A 13 22.30 -17.05 3.24
CA ALA A 13 23.25 -17.79 2.44
C ALA A 13 23.13 -17.39 0.95
N ARG A 14 24.16 -16.72 0.42
CA ARG A 14 24.27 -16.40 -1.00
C ARG A 14 24.60 -17.67 -1.79
N GLY A 15 23.62 -18.13 -2.56
CA GLY A 15 23.76 -19.20 -3.55
C GLY A 15 24.81 -18.85 -4.61
N ARG A 16 25.65 -19.85 -4.92
CA ARG A 16 26.69 -19.81 -5.94
C ARG A 16 26.03 -19.61 -7.31
N LYS A 17 26.16 -18.41 -7.90
CA LYS A 17 25.83 -18.18 -9.31
C LYS A 17 27.01 -18.63 -10.16
N ALA A 18 26.73 -19.51 -11.13
CA ALA A 18 27.69 -20.05 -12.07
C ALA A 18 28.36 -18.93 -12.87
N LEU A 19 29.69 -18.91 -12.87
CA LEU A 19 30.52 -18.06 -13.73
C LEU A 19 30.24 -18.44 -15.19
N VAL A 20 29.62 -17.55 -15.94
CA VAL A 20 29.62 -17.59 -17.40
C VAL A 20 30.98 -17.05 -17.85
N ALA A 21 31.80 -17.95 -18.41
CA ALA A 21 33.06 -17.60 -19.05
C ALA A 21 32.79 -16.66 -20.24
N VAL A 22 33.06 -15.37 -20.03
CA VAL A 22 33.18 -14.41 -21.13
C VAL A 22 34.61 -14.54 -21.63
N LEU A 23 34.74 -15.23 -22.76
CA LEU A 23 35.96 -15.40 -23.52
C LEU A 23 36.50 -14.03 -23.96
N ASP A 24 37.74 -13.77 -23.56
CA ASP A 24 38.81 -13.07 -24.27
C ASP A 24 38.37 -11.97 -25.25
N ASN A 25 38.20 -10.75 -24.72
CA ASN A 25 38.28 -9.55 -25.55
C ASN A 25 39.75 -9.13 -25.62
N GLU A 26 40.38 -9.43 -26.75
CA GLU A 26 41.74 -9.03 -27.12
C GLU A 26 41.93 -7.53 -26.95
N ALA A 27 42.58 -7.13 -25.85
CA ALA A 27 43.09 -5.79 -25.68
C ALA A 27 44.32 -5.62 -26.59
N ASN A 28 44.06 -4.99 -27.75
CA ASN A 28 45.04 -4.49 -28.70
C ASN A 28 45.97 -3.46 -28.01
N ILE A 29 47.07 -3.93 -27.40
CA ILE A 29 48.15 -3.08 -26.91
C ILE A 29 49.14 -2.87 -28.06
N SER A 30 48.90 -1.81 -28.83
CA SER A 30 49.88 -1.24 -29.75
C SER A 30 50.97 -0.52 -28.94
N ALA A 31 52.03 -1.23 -28.56
CA ALA A 31 53.27 -0.63 -28.06
C ALA A 31 54.38 -0.80 -29.12
N GLY A 32 54.87 0.34 -29.61
CA GLY A 32 55.73 0.47 -30.77
C GLY A 32 57.12 -0.16 -30.66
N LYS A 33 57.55 -0.70 -31.81
CA LYS A 33 58.86 -0.54 -32.47
C LYS A 33 60.02 -0.12 -31.56
N ALA A 34 60.73 -1.11 -31.02
CA ALA A 34 62.13 -0.96 -30.60
C ALA A 34 63.00 -1.95 -31.39
N ALA A 35 64.20 -1.47 -31.71
CA ALA A 35 65.00 -1.85 -32.84
C ALA A 35 65.75 -3.20 -32.72
N GLN A 36 66.12 -3.70 -33.89
CA GLN A 36 67.02 -4.80 -34.20
C GLN A 36 68.30 -4.83 -33.33
N ALA A 37 68.67 -6.01 -32.83
CA ALA A 37 70.00 -6.30 -32.34
C ALA A 37 70.49 -7.66 -32.89
N ALA A 38 71.37 -7.53 -33.89
CA ALA A 38 72.47 -8.39 -34.29
C ALA A 38 72.37 -9.92 -34.12
N ASP A 39 72.16 -10.55 -35.28
CA ASP A 39 72.73 -11.83 -35.72
C ASP A 39 74.24 -11.93 -35.41
N LEU A 40 74.64 -12.93 -34.62
CA LEU A 40 76.05 -13.28 -34.41
C LEU A 40 76.36 -14.59 -35.14
N SER A 41 76.95 -14.36 -36.31
CA SER A 41 77.50 -15.30 -37.27
C SER A 41 78.57 -16.24 -36.70
N SER A 42 78.50 -17.46 -37.23
CA SER A 42 79.53 -18.46 -37.49
C SER A 42 81.01 -18.04 -37.47
N CYS A 43 81.86 -18.96 -36.97
CA CYS A 43 83.13 -19.25 -37.63
C CYS A 43 83.57 -20.71 -37.34
N SER A 44 83.60 -21.49 -38.42
CA SER A 44 84.25 -22.79 -38.56
C SER A 44 85.78 -22.68 -38.49
N ALA A 45 86.46 -23.67 -37.92
CA ALA A 45 87.86 -23.94 -38.26
C ALA A 45 88.22 -25.43 -38.09
N GLN A 46 88.38 -26.10 -39.22
CA GLN A 46 89.04 -27.40 -39.41
C GLN A 46 90.56 -27.31 -39.17
N LYS A 47 91.18 -28.39 -38.68
CA LYS A 47 92.52 -28.91 -39.11
C LYS A 47 92.82 -30.20 -38.32
N LYS A 48 92.83 -31.36 -38.99
CA LYS A 48 93.92 -32.06 -39.70
C LYS A 48 94.81 -32.93 -38.81
N ALA A 49 94.84 -34.20 -39.21
CA ALA A 49 95.61 -35.33 -38.72
C ALA A 49 97.13 -35.10 -38.68
N LYS A 50 97.82 -35.78 -37.73
CA LYS A 50 98.75 -36.90 -37.97
C LYS A 50 99.53 -37.32 -36.71
N ARG A 51 99.65 -38.65 -36.55
CA ARG A 51 100.69 -39.48 -35.88
C ARG A 51 100.92 -39.39 -34.36
N ALA A 52 100.83 -40.57 -33.75
CA ALA A 52 101.26 -40.91 -32.39
C ALA A 52 102.79 -40.92 -32.24
N PRO A 53 103.28 -40.60 -31.03
CA PRO A 53 104.11 -41.56 -30.29
C PRO A 53 103.75 -41.65 -28.79
N SER A 54 104.41 -42.60 -28.13
CA SER A 54 104.11 -43.32 -26.90
C SER A 54 104.12 -42.56 -25.57
N ARG A 55 103.41 -43.17 -24.61
CA ARG A 55 103.08 -42.75 -23.24
C ARG A 55 104.25 -43.02 -22.27
N SER A 56 104.66 -42.04 -21.43
CA SER A 56 105.03 -42.21 -19.99
C SER A 56 105.68 -40.98 -19.31
N SER A 57 105.12 -39.77 -19.40
CA SER A 57 105.52 -38.62 -18.54
C SER A 57 104.35 -37.97 -17.80
N LYS A 58 103.24 -38.72 -17.67
CA LYS A 58 101.91 -38.22 -17.27
C LYS A 58 101.72 -37.96 -15.75
N ALA A 59 102.66 -38.33 -14.88
CA ALA A 59 102.41 -38.34 -13.43
C ALA A 59 102.69 -37.00 -12.69
N LYS A 60 103.77 -36.26 -13.03
CA LYS A 60 104.14 -35.02 -12.30
C LYS A 60 103.31 -33.80 -12.72
N ALA A 61 102.85 -33.79 -13.96
CA ALA A 61 101.82 -32.86 -14.43
C ALA A 61 100.48 -33.07 -13.70
N ALA A 62 100.21 -34.29 -13.21
CA ALA A 62 98.93 -34.64 -12.58
C ALA A 62 98.74 -34.03 -11.17
N ALA A 63 99.81 -33.85 -10.39
CA ALA A 63 99.71 -33.33 -9.01
C ALA A 63 99.59 -31.79 -8.96
N ALA A 64 100.36 -31.07 -9.79
CA ALA A 64 100.19 -29.62 -9.96
C ALA A 64 98.84 -29.30 -10.61
N SER A 65 98.37 -30.14 -11.57
CA SER A 65 97.00 -30.02 -12.06
C SER A 65 95.97 -30.33 -10.98
N ALA A 66 96.24 -31.22 -10.02
CA ALA A 66 95.29 -31.54 -8.96
C ALA A 66 95.08 -30.41 -7.96
N ALA A 67 96.13 -29.67 -7.56
CA ALA A 67 95.98 -28.53 -6.65
C ALA A 67 95.24 -27.35 -7.32
N VAL A 68 95.58 -27.05 -8.58
CA VAL A 68 94.82 -26.10 -9.41
C VAL A 68 93.36 -26.54 -9.54
N VAL A 69 93.11 -27.85 -9.74
CA VAL A 69 91.75 -28.40 -9.77
C VAL A 69 91.02 -28.27 -8.43
N VAL A 70 91.69 -28.34 -7.27
CA VAL A 70 91.06 -28.15 -5.95
C VAL A 70 90.66 -26.69 -5.74
N ASP A 71 91.53 -25.73 -6.07
CA ASP A 71 91.22 -24.30 -6.03
C ASP A 71 90.08 -23.97 -7.02
N ASP A 72 90.13 -24.51 -8.25
CA ASP A 72 89.05 -24.39 -9.24
C ASP A 72 87.72 -24.95 -8.70
N ILE A 73 87.73 -26.09 -8.00
CA ILE A 73 86.52 -26.67 -7.38
C ILE A 73 85.98 -25.76 -6.28
N ALA A 74 86.85 -25.19 -5.42
CA ALA A 74 86.44 -24.28 -4.36
C ALA A 74 85.86 -22.98 -4.93
N GLU A 75 86.46 -22.43 -6.00
CA GLU A 75 85.93 -21.29 -6.73
C GLU A 75 84.56 -21.59 -7.35
N LEU A 76 84.39 -22.77 -7.97
CA LEU A 76 83.11 -23.23 -8.51
C LEU A 76 82.05 -23.40 -7.43
N GLN A 77 82.40 -23.92 -6.25
CA GLN A 77 81.50 -24.02 -5.11
C GLN A 77 81.06 -22.64 -4.61
N GLY A 78 82.00 -21.70 -4.44
CA GLY A 78 81.68 -20.32 -4.05
C GLY A 78 80.84 -19.59 -5.09
N MET A 79 81.07 -19.86 -6.39
CA MET A 79 80.23 -19.34 -7.46
C MET A 79 78.81 -19.92 -7.39
N LEU A 80 78.66 -21.23 -7.16
CA LEU A 80 77.37 -21.88 -6.95
C LEU A 80 76.63 -21.31 -5.74
N GLU A 81 77.31 -21.01 -4.65
CA GLU A 81 76.72 -20.37 -3.48
C GLU A 81 76.25 -18.94 -3.76
N ARG A 82 77.07 -18.13 -4.46
CA ARG A 82 76.65 -16.80 -4.91
C ARG A 82 75.41 -16.87 -5.80
N LEU A 83 75.39 -17.78 -6.77
CA LEU A 83 74.24 -18.00 -7.64
C LEU A 83 72.98 -18.44 -6.87
N ARG A 84 73.14 -19.27 -5.83
CA ARG A 84 72.02 -19.64 -4.94
C ARG A 84 71.46 -18.44 -4.18
N LEU A 85 72.32 -17.61 -3.61
CA LEU A 85 71.91 -16.39 -2.90
C LEU A 85 71.26 -15.36 -3.83
N GLU A 86 71.80 -15.19 -5.05
CA GLU A 86 71.18 -14.33 -6.07
C GLU A 86 69.81 -14.86 -6.49
N LYS A 87 69.66 -16.18 -6.67
CA LYS A 87 68.37 -16.81 -6.94
C LYS A 87 67.39 -16.60 -5.79
N GLU A 88 67.82 -16.77 -4.55
CA GLU A 88 66.98 -16.57 -3.36
C GLU A 88 66.51 -15.12 -3.25
N LYS A 89 67.41 -14.15 -3.44
CA LYS A 89 67.06 -12.72 -3.50
C LYS A 89 66.07 -12.42 -4.63
N ALA A 90 66.25 -13.02 -5.81
CA ALA A 90 65.31 -12.87 -6.91
C ALA A 90 63.93 -13.48 -6.60
N GLU A 91 63.88 -14.66 -5.96
CA GLU A 91 62.64 -15.29 -5.51
C GLU A 91 61.93 -14.48 -4.42
N GLU A 92 62.68 -13.86 -3.50
CA GLU A 92 62.11 -12.98 -2.47
C GLU A 92 61.51 -11.71 -3.09
N MET A 93 62.20 -11.07 -4.03
CA MET A 93 61.64 -9.92 -4.76
C MET A 93 60.35 -10.28 -5.52
N VAL A 94 60.28 -11.47 -6.13
CA VAL A 94 59.05 -11.94 -6.79
C VAL A 94 57.95 -12.16 -5.77
N ARG A 95 58.24 -12.81 -4.64
CA ARG A 95 57.26 -13.01 -3.56
C ARG A 95 56.70 -11.70 -3.02
N GLU A 96 57.53 -10.69 -2.77
CA GLU A 96 57.07 -9.36 -2.34
C GLU A 96 56.17 -8.69 -3.38
N ARG A 97 56.49 -8.83 -4.68
CA ARG A 97 55.65 -8.29 -5.77
C ARG A 97 54.30 -8.98 -5.83
N ASP A 98 54.28 -10.31 -5.73
CA ASP A 98 53.05 -11.10 -5.70
C ASP A 98 52.20 -10.74 -4.47
N GLU A 99 52.81 -10.48 -3.31
CA GLU A 99 52.10 -10.02 -2.12
C GLU A 99 51.50 -8.62 -2.28
N VAL A 100 52.21 -7.70 -2.93
CA VAL A 100 51.68 -6.36 -3.25
C VAL A 100 50.52 -6.47 -4.24
N ILE A 101 50.63 -7.32 -5.26
CA ILE A 101 49.55 -7.58 -6.22
C ILE A 101 48.34 -8.16 -5.48
N ARG A 102 48.53 -9.15 -4.61
CA ARG A 102 47.44 -9.74 -3.80
C ARG A 102 46.72 -8.69 -2.96
N LYS A 103 47.46 -7.82 -2.27
CA LYS A 103 46.85 -6.72 -1.48
C LYS A 103 46.07 -5.74 -2.38
N LYS A 104 46.59 -5.44 -3.57
CA LYS A 104 45.90 -4.58 -4.55
C LYS A 104 44.64 -5.22 -5.10
N GLU A 105 44.65 -6.52 -5.35
CA GLU A 105 43.46 -7.28 -5.76
C GLU A 105 42.39 -7.28 -4.66
N GLU A 106 42.77 -7.46 -3.38
CA GLU A 106 41.84 -7.36 -2.24
C GLU A 106 41.24 -5.94 -2.09
N GLU A 107 42.06 -4.88 -2.27
CA GLU A 107 41.60 -3.49 -2.29
C GLU A 107 40.61 -3.23 -3.45
N ILE A 108 40.88 -3.77 -4.64
CA ILE A 108 39.98 -3.66 -5.79
C ILE A 108 38.67 -4.41 -5.52
N GLU A 109 38.74 -5.64 -5.00
CA GLU A 109 37.55 -6.45 -4.71
C GLU A 109 36.66 -5.81 -3.64
N THR A 110 37.26 -5.20 -2.62
CA THR A 110 36.50 -4.45 -1.59
C THR A 110 35.85 -3.19 -2.17
N ARG A 111 36.58 -2.44 -3.01
CA ARG A 111 36.02 -1.27 -3.71
C ARG A 111 34.90 -1.65 -4.66
N ASP A 112 35.03 -2.74 -5.40
CA ASP A 112 34.01 -3.23 -6.33
C ASP A 112 32.75 -3.67 -5.57
N LYS A 113 32.92 -4.37 -4.43
CA LYS A 113 31.80 -4.70 -3.51
C LYS A 113 31.12 -3.43 -2.97
N GLU A 114 31.84 -2.37 -2.66
CA GLU A 114 31.27 -1.09 -2.24
C GLU A 114 30.52 -0.38 -3.37
N GLN A 115 31.08 -0.35 -4.58
CA GLN A 115 30.41 0.20 -5.75
C GLN A 115 29.11 -0.55 -6.07
N GLU A 116 29.10 -1.89 -5.98
CA GLU A 116 27.89 -2.69 -6.12
C GLU A 116 26.82 -2.36 -5.06
N ARG A 117 27.24 -2.12 -3.81
CA ARG A 117 26.32 -1.69 -2.73
C ARG A 117 25.70 -0.33 -3.04
N LEU A 118 26.51 0.65 -3.41
CA LEU A 118 26.02 1.99 -3.79
C LEU A 118 25.10 1.94 -5.00
N GLN A 119 25.43 1.11 -6.00
CA GLN A 119 24.58 0.91 -7.17
C GLN A 119 23.25 0.23 -6.80
N ALA A 120 23.27 -0.74 -5.89
CA ALA A 120 22.07 -1.38 -5.36
C ALA A 120 21.19 -0.40 -4.58
N GLU A 121 21.77 0.46 -3.74
CA GLU A 121 21.04 1.52 -3.02
C GLU A 121 20.43 2.54 -3.97
N LEU A 122 21.17 2.98 -5.00
CA LEU A 122 20.65 3.88 -6.02
C LEU A 122 19.45 3.25 -6.76
N ARG A 123 19.55 1.97 -7.13
CA ARG A 123 18.44 1.22 -7.75
C ARG A 123 17.24 1.09 -6.81
N LYS A 124 17.46 0.81 -5.51
CA LYS A 124 16.40 0.78 -4.49
C LYS A 124 15.70 2.14 -4.38
N ALA A 125 16.45 3.24 -4.36
CA ALA A 125 15.91 4.59 -4.30
C ALA A 125 15.13 4.97 -5.58
N GLN A 126 15.61 4.57 -6.76
CA GLN A 126 14.88 4.74 -8.02
C GLN A 126 13.56 3.97 -8.02
N ARG A 127 13.55 2.71 -7.54
CA ARG A 127 12.32 1.92 -7.39
C ARG A 127 11.34 2.54 -6.39
N ALA A 128 11.81 3.01 -5.24
CA ALA A 128 10.95 3.65 -4.25
C ALA A 128 10.18 4.86 -4.85
N LYS A 129 10.78 5.58 -5.80
CA LYS A 129 10.11 6.68 -6.54
C LYS A 129 9.07 6.21 -7.55
N GLU A 130 9.07 4.94 -7.92
CA GLU A 130 8.17 4.35 -8.92
C GLU A 130 6.98 3.58 -8.31
N PHE A 131 6.85 3.54 -6.98
CA PHE A 131 5.69 2.91 -6.33
C PHE A 131 4.40 3.58 -6.82
N LYS A 132 3.65 2.85 -7.64
CA LYS A 132 2.34 3.26 -8.18
C LYS A 132 1.31 2.30 -7.60
N PRO A 133 0.64 2.67 -6.50
CA PRO A 133 -0.42 1.86 -5.92
C PRO A 133 -1.51 1.59 -6.95
N THR A 134 -2.08 0.39 -6.92
CA THR A 134 -3.22 0.01 -7.77
C THR A 134 -4.55 0.45 -7.15
N VAL A 135 -4.57 0.74 -5.84
CA VAL A 135 -5.80 1.16 -5.15
C VAL A 135 -6.36 2.44 -5.75
N SER A 136 -7.55 2.33 -6.35
CA SER A 136 -8.39 3.46 -6.70
C SER A 136 -9.07 3.94 -5.43
N PHE A 137 -8.66 5.08 -4.90
CA PHE A 137 -9.43 5.75 -3.85
C PHE A 137 -10.82 6.07 -4.42
N PRO A 138 -11.92 5.54 -3.85
CA PRO A 138 -13.22 6.08 -4.13
C PRO A 138 -13.15 7.56 -3.74
N LEU A 139 -13.24 8.45 -4.72
CA LEU A 139 -13.28 9.90 -4.57
C LEU A 139 -14.61 10.31 -3.90
N VAL A 140 -14.97 9.67 -2.78
CA VAL A 140 -16.23 9.87 -2.06
C VAL A 140 -16.19 11.17 -1.26
N LYS A 141 -15.00 11.75 -1.00
CA LYS A 141 -14.88 13.14 -0.54
C LYS A 141 -15.64 14.14 -1.41
N SER A 142 -15.76 13.88 -2.72
CA SER A 142 -16.44 14.79 -3.65
C SER A 142 -17.95 14.93 -3.38
N LEU A 143 -18.61 13.95 -2.75
CA LEU A 143 -20.05 14.05 -2.46
C LEU A 143 -20.32 14.89 -1.21
N LEU A 144 -19.54 14.74 -0.13
CA LEU A 144 -19.70 15.59 1.06
C LEU A 144 -19.13 17.01 0.86
N GLU A 145 -18.01 17.15 0.15
CA GLU A 145 -17.41 18.47 -0.10
C GLU A 145 -18.28 19.31 -1.06
N LYS A 146 -18.92 18.70 -2.07
CA LYS A 146 -19.87 19.44 -2.91
C LYS A 146 -21.11 19.92 -2.16
N GLU A 147 -21.53 19.21 -1.12
CA GLU A 147 -22.63 19.67 -0.27
C GLU A 147 -22.18 20.81 0.66
N GLN A 148 -20.93 20.81 1.14
CA GLN A 148 -20.42 21.86 2.03
C GLN A 148 -19.94 23.13 1.29
N GLU A 149 -19.33 23.02 0.12
CA GLU A 149 -18.85 24.20 -0.65
C GLU A 149 -20.01 25.04 -1.20
N ALA A 150 -21.20 24.46 -1.37
CA ALA A 150 -22.39 25.21 -1.73
C ALA A 150 -22.87 26.17 -0.62
N ASP A 151 -22.47 25.95 0.64
CA ASP A 151 -22.96 26.71 1.79
C ASP A 151 -22.08 27.93 2.14
N ASP A 152 -20.79 27.94 1.78
CA ASP A 152 -19.87 29.00 2.23
C ASP A 152 -19.89 30.29 1.39
N LYS A 153 -20.37 30.24 0.15
CA LYS A 153 -20.52 31.45 -0.70
C LYS A 153 -21.93 32.03 -0.60
N GLY A 154 -22.36 32.45 0.59
CA GLY A 154 -23.74 32.93 0.71
C GLY A 154 -24.23 33.48 2.05
N LYS A 155 -23.40 34.17 2.84
CA LYS A 155 -23.92 35.03 3.93
C LYS A 155 -24.78 36.17 3.34
N LYS A 156 -26.07 35.91 3.10
CA LYS A 156 -27.25 36.82 3.10
C LYS A 156 -28.38 36.28 2.21
N LYS A 157 -29.10 35.28 2.72
CA LYS A 157 -30.58 35.20 2.66
C LYS A 157 -31.01 33.95 3.42
N LYS A 158 -31.50 34.15 4.65
CA LYS A 158 -32.20 33.12 5.43
C LYS A 158 -33.39 32.63 4.59
N GLY A 159 -33.26 31.45 4.02
CA GLY A 159 -34.38 30.76 3.39
C GLY A 159 -33.96 29.93 2.19
N LYS A 160 -34.02 28.62 2.38
CA LYS A 160 -34.17 27.59 1.33
C LYS A 160 -32.85 27.15 0.67
N GLY A 161 -32.15 26.22 1.32
CA GLY A 161 -30.98 25.55 0.72
C GLY A 161 -30.47 24.31 1.46
N GLY A 162 -30.47 24.31 2.80
CA GLY A 162 -30.04 23.14 3.57
C GLY A 162 -31.12 22.05 3.59
N HIS A 163 -30.74 20.81 3.29
CA HIS A 163 -31.57 19.60 3.31
C HIS A 163 -32.15 19.22 4.69
N GLU A 164 -32.17 20.15 5.65
CA GLU A 164 -32.70 19.90 6.98
C GLU A 164 -34.22 19.75 6.91
N ARG A 165 -34.71 18.62 7.44
CA ARG A 165 -36.13 18.36 7.64
C ARG A 165 -36.76 19.56 8.36
N LYS A 166 -37.80 20.14 7.76
CA LYS A 166 -38.52 21.28 8.35
C LYS A 166 -39.25 20.84 9.62
N LYS A 167 -39.20 21.70 10.64
CA LYS A 167 -39.92 21.49 11.89
C LYS A 167 -41.44 21.56 11.65
N PRO A 168 -42.25 20.73 12.32
CA PRO A 168 -43.70 20.80 12.26
C PRO A 168 -44.24 22.16 12.66
N CYS A 169 -45.31 22.58 12.01
CA CYS A 169 -45.97 23.84 12.28
C CYS A 169 -46.74 23.76 13.60
N PRO A 170 -46.56 24.71 14.54
CA PRO A 170 -47.37 24.77 15.75
C PRO A 170 -48.88 24.81 15.46
N ALA A 171 -49.70 24.34 16.40
CA ALA A 171 -51.16 24.23 16.26
C ALA A 171 -51.84 25.48 15.68
N TYR A 172 -51.49 26.68 16.19
CA TYR A 172 -52.02 27.95 15.68
C TYR A 172 -51.76 28.15 14.19
N VAL A 173 -50.58 27.75 13.68
CA VAL A 173 -50.23 27.92 12.27
C VAL A 173 -51.01 26.94 11.39
N LEU A 174 -51.27 25.73 11.89
CA LEU A 174 -52.12 24.75 11.21
C LEU A 174 -53.56 25.27 11.09
N TRP A 175 -54.11 25.75 12.21
CA TRP A 175 -55.44 26.37 12.23
C TRP A 175 -55.51 27.62 11.35
N LEU A 176 -54.49 28.49 11.44
CA LEU A 176 -54.39 29.70 10.64
C LEU A 176 -54.44 29.35 9.15
N LYS A 177 -53.72 28.32 8.70
CA LYS A 177 -53.74 27.87 7.31
C LYS A 177 -55.14 27.50 6.82
N ASP A 178 -55.88 26.74 7.63
CA ASP A 178 -57.23 26.26 7.26
C ASP A 178 -58.24 27.42 7.27
N GLN A 179 -58.13 28.34 8.23
CA GLN A 179 -58.98 29.53 8.27
C GLN A 179 -58.64 30.52 7.16
N TRP A 180 -57.37 30.66 6.80
CA TRP A 180 -56.96 31.47 5.66
C TRP A 180 -57.53 30.95 4.35
N THR A 181 -57.59 29.62 4.17
CA THR A 181 -58.21 29.04 2.98
C THR A 181 -59.71 29.32 2.92
N GLU A 182 -60.40 29.32 4.07
CA GLU A 182 -61.82 29.68 4.11
C GLU A 182 -62.03 31.18 3.88
N VAL A 183 -61.28 32.05 4.56
CA VAL A 183 -61.40 33.51 4.39
C VAL A 183 -61.06 33.95 2.98
N LYS A 184 -60.06 33.35 2.34
CA LYS A 184 -59.70 33.68 0.94
C LYS A 184 -60.74 33.22 -0.06
N LYS A 185 -61.43 32.12 0.25
CA LYS A 185 -62.55 31.62 -0.55
C LYS A 185 -63.76 32.56 -0.43
N GLU A 186 -63.99 33.13 0.75
CA GLU A 186 -65.06 34.11 0.99
C GLU A 186 -64.69 35.52 0.51
N ASN A 187 -63.44 35.94 0.65
CA ASN A 187 -62.95 37.30 0.42
C ASN A 187 -61.61 37.27 -0.34
N PRO A 188 -61.60 37.10 -1.67
CA PRO A 188 -60.37 37.00 -2.44
C PRO A 188 -59.55 38.30 -2.48
N GLU A 189 -60.15 39.46 -2.21
CA GLU A 189 -59.47 40.77 -2.19
C GLU A 189 -59.05 41.26 -0.79
N ALA A 190 -59.31 40.50 0.27
CA ALA A 190 -59.03 40.95 1.64
C ALA A 190 -57.52 41.19 1.88
N ASP A 191 -57.18 42.32 2.53
CA ASP A 191 -55.79 42.66 2.86
C ASP A 191 -55.20 41.71 3.92
N PHE A 192 -53.93 41.37 3.75
CA PHE A 192 -53.28 40.34 4.55
C PHE A 192 -53.22 40.69 6.04
N LYS A 193 -53.02 41.97 6.35
CA LYS A 193 -52.86 42.44 7.73
C LYS A 193 -54.18 42.35 8.50
N GLU A 194 -55.30 42.69 7.86
CA GLU A 194 -56.63 42.65 8.47
C GLU A 194 -57.08 41.20 8.72
N VAL A 195 -56.90 40.32 7.73
CA VAL A 195 -57.20 38.89 7.88
C VAL A 195 -56.35 38.26 8.99
N SER A 196 -55.05 38.56 9.05
CA SER A 196 -54.18 38.04 10.11
C SER A 196 -54.62 38.48 11.50
N ASN A 197 -55.03 39.75 11.67
CA ASN A 197 -55.48 40.27 12.96
C ASN A 197 -56.81 39.64 13.41
N THR A 198 -57.76 39.51 12.48
CA THR A 198 -59.07 38.88 12.76
C THR A 198 -58.92 37.41 13.12
N LEU A 199 -58.05 36.66 12.42
CA LEU A 199 -57.76 35.26 12.73
C LEU A 199 -57.03 35.11 14.07
N GLY A 200 -56.09 36.00 14.40
CA GLY A 200 -55.43 36.02 15.71
C GLY A 200 -56.42 36.23 16.86
N ALA A 201 -57.41 37.11 16.69
CA ALA A 201 -58.49 37.32 17.66
C ALA A 201 -59.42 36.09 17.76
N LYS A 202 -59.84 35.53 16.61
CA LYS A 202 -60.66 34.31 16.55
C LYS A 202 -59.97 33.14 17.29
N TRP A 203 -58.69 32.89 17.06
CA TRP A 203 -57.96 31.83 17.78
C TRP A 203 -57.96 32.01 19.29
N LYS A 204 -57.80 33.24 19.78
CA LYS A 204 -57.86 33.51 21.24
C LYS A 204 -59.25 33.23 21.80
N ALA A 205 -60.30 33.50 21.03
CA ALA A 205 -61.70 33.27 21.43
C ALA A 205 -62.14 31.79 21.35
N LEU A 206 -61.50 30.96 20.51
CA LEU A 206 -61.82 29.53 20.42
C LEU A 206 -61.63 28.82 21.76
N GLY A 207 -62.53 27.88 22.06
CA GLY A 207 -62.46 27.02 23.24
C GLY A 207 -61.27 26.05 23.18
N ALA A 208 -60.92 25.45 24.31
CA ALA A 208 -59.89 24.40 24.35
C ALA A 208 -60.23 23.22 23.42
N GLU A 209 -61.52 22.84 23.37
CA GLU A 209 -62.04 21.77 22.51
C GLU A 209 -61.79 21.99 21.02
N GLU A 210 -61.92 23.23 20.52
CA GLU A 210 -61.71 23.55 19.10
C GLU A 210 -60.23 23.62 18.73
N LYS A 211 -59.38 23.95 19.72
CA LYS A 211 -57.92 23.98 19.57
C LYS A 211 -57.32 22.57 19.64
N GLN A 212 -57.94 21.68 20.41
CA GLN A 212 -57.45 20.34 20.72
C GLN A 212 -57.06 19.52 19.47
N PRO A 213 -57.85 19.46 18.38
CA PRO A 213 -57.47 18.71 17.17
C PRO A 213 -56.16 19.21 16.54
N TYR A 214 -55.92 20.53 16.59
CA TYR A 214 -54.70 21.13 16.03
C TYR A 214 -53.49 20.92 16.93
N GLU A 215 -53.69 20.92 18.25
CA GLU A 215 -52.66 20.61 19.24
C GLU A 215 -52.23 19.15 19.16
N ASP A 216 -53.18 18.23 19.07
CA ASP A 216 -52.92 16.80 18.92
C ASP A 216 -52.22 16.51 17.59
N ARG A 217 -52.67 17.12 16.49
CA ARG A 217 -51.99 17.02 15.20
C ARG A 217 -50.56 17.53 15.27
N TYR A 218 -50.33 18.70 15.85
CA TYR A 218 -48.97 19.23 16.03
C TYR A 218 -48.11 18.30 16.87
N ARG A 219 -48.65 17.73 17.96
CA ARG A 219 -47.93 16.78 18.81
C ARG A 219 -47.53 15.53 18.04
N GLN A 220 -48.44 14.94 17.28
CA GLN A 220 -48.16 13.77 16.44
C GLN A 220 -47.09 14.09 15.38
N GLU A 221 -47.23 15.21 14.66
CA GLU A 221 -46.24 15.63 13.65
C GLU A 221 -44.87 15.89 14.31
N LYS A 222 -44.83 16.46 15.52
CA LYS A 222 -43.60 16.69 16.30
C LYS A 222 -42.93 15.39 16.73
N GLU A 223 -43.69 14.43 17.24
CA GLU A 223 -43.17 13.12 17.60
C GLU A 223 -42.62 12.38 16.38
N ALA A 224 -43.36 12.39 15.26
CA ALA A 224 -42.90 11.83 13.98
C ALA A 224 -41.62 12.50 13.48
N TYR A 225 -41.54 13.83 13.56
CA TYR A 225 -40.33 14.58 13.21
C TYR A 225 -39.13 14.17 14.05
N LEU A 226 -39.29 14.04 15.37
CA LEU A 226 -38.21 13.63 16.26
C LEU A 226 -37.75 12.20 15.97
N GLN A 227 -38.67 11.29 15.62
CA GLN A 227 -38.32 9.93 15.20
C GLN A 227 -37.51 9.93 13.91
N VAL A 228 -37.95 10.66 12.88
CA VAL A 228 -37.23 10.76 11.60
C VAL A 228 -35.85 11.38 11.78
N VAL A 229 -35.75 12.48 12.52
CA VAL A 229 -34.44 13.12 12.81
C VAL A 229 -33.54 12.21 13.63
N GLY A 230 -34.09 11.48 14.60
CA GLY A 230 -33.33 10.48 15.37
C GLY A 230 -32.82 9.34 14.49
N GLN A 231 -33.63 8.87 13.53
CA GLN A 231 -33.24 7.86 12.56
C GLN A 231 -32.16 8.39 11.59
N GLU A 232 -32.34 9.58 11.03
CA GLU A 232 -31.37 10.19 10.11
C GLU A 232 -30.02 10.41 10.79
N LYS A 233 -30.00 10.86 12.05
CA LYS A 233 -28.76 10.97 12.83
C LYS A 233 -28.08 9.62 13.01
N ARG A 234 -28.84 8.57 13.34
CA ARG A 234 -28.32 7.21 13.47
C ARG A 234 -27.76 6.70 12.14
N GLU A 235 -28.44 6.97 11.03
CA GLU A 235 -27.99 6.60 9.69
C GLU A 235 -26.73 7.36 9.26
N ALA A 236 -26.63 8.65 9.60
CA ALA A 236 -25.43 9.46 9.35
C ALA A 236 -24.23 8.97 10.17
N GLU A 237 -24.43 8.67 11.46
CA GLU A 237 -23.38 8.07 12.31
C GLU A 237 -22.93 6.70 11.76
N ALA A 238 -23.90 5.89 11.33
CA ALA A 238 -23.63 4.60 10.71
C ALA A 238 -22.80 4.73 9.42
N MET A 239 -23.18 5.65 8.52
CA MET A 239 -22.46 5.89 7.26
C MET A 239 -21.03 6.38 7.52
N LYS A 240 -20.87 7.32 8.45
CA LYS A 240 -19.54 7.81 8.86
C LYS A 240 -18.67 6.68 9.40
N LEU A 241 -19.23 5.78 10.21
CA LEU A 241 -18.50 4.62 10.74
C LEU A 241 -18.05 3.66 9.62
N LEU A 242 -18.90 3.43 8.62
CA LEU A 242 -18.57 2.60 7.45
C LEU A 242 -17.46 3.25 6.62
N GLU A 243 -17.54 4.55 6.37
CA GLU A 243 -16.51 5.30 5.65
C GLU A 243 -15.16 5.25 6.38
N GLU A 244 -15.15 5.44 7.70
CA GLU A 244 -13.95 5.29 8.52
C GLU A 244 -13.36 3.87 8.42
N GLN A 245 -14.20 2.82 8.41
CA GLN A 245 -13.76 1.45 8.25
C GLN A 245 -13.20 1.18 6.84
N GLN A 246 -13.84 1.68 5.79
CA GLN A 246 -13.34 1.57 4.41
C GLN A 246 -12.00 2.28 4.28
N MET A 247 -11.85 3.48 4.85
CA MET A 247 -10.59 4.21 4.86
C MET A 247 -9.48 3.43 5.57
N GLN A 248 -9.77 2.81 6.72
CA GLN A 248 -8.82 1.94 7.41
C GLN A 248 -8.43 0.72 6.56
N TRP A 249 -9.40 0.11 5.88
CA TRP A 249 -9.15 -1.04 5.00
C TRP A 249 -8.28 -0.63 3.79
N THR A 250 -8.59 0.47 3.11
CA THR A 250 -7.78 1.01 2.01
C THR A 250 -6.37 1.38 2.47
N ALA A 251 -6.22 1.96 3.66
CA ALA A 251 -4.90 2.26 4.23
C ALA A 251 -4.10 0.99 4.53
N LYS A 252 -4.75 -0.06 5.04
CA LYS A 252 -4.12 -1.36 5.28
C LYS A 252 -3.70 -2.03 3.97
N GLU A 253 -4.55 -1.99 2.95
CA GLU A 253 -4.25 -2.52 1.62
C GLU A 253 -3.09 -1.77 0.96
N LEU A 254 -3.05 -0.43 1.08
CA LEU A 254 -1.94 0.37 0.59
C LEU A 254 -0.62 -0.01 1.28
N LEU A 255 -0.66 -0.24 2.59
CA LEU A 255 0.50 -0.69 3.34
C LEU A 255 0.95 -2.08 2.86
N ASP A 256 0.02 -3.02 2.65
CA ASP A 256 0.35 -4.36 2.13
C ASP A 256 0.97 -4.31 0.73
N GLN A 257 0.42 -3.48 -0.17
CA GLN A 257 1.01 -3.21 -1.49
C GLN A 257 2.41 -2.63 -1.38
N TYR A 258 2.65 -1.73 -0.43
CA TYR A 258 3.98 -1.18 -0.17
C TYR A 258 4.94 -2.23 0.38
N LEU A 259 4.49 -3.10 1.30
CA LEU A 259 5.31 -4.19 1.84
C LEU A 259 5.70 -5.19 0.73
N LYS A 260 4.73 -5.60 -0.09
CA LYS A 260 4.98 -6.46 -1.26
C LYS A 260 5.90 -5.80 -2.26
N PHE A 261 5.68 -4.52 -2.57
CA PHE A 261 6.57 -3.77 -3.45
C PHE A 261 8.01 -3.72 -2.92
N ARG A 262 8.19 -3.54 -1.60
CA ARG A 262 9.53 -3.60 -1.00
C ARG A 262 10.16 -4.99 -1.11
N GLN A 263 9.42 -6.06 -0.88
CA GLN A 263 9.89 -7.44 -1.03
C GLN A 263 10.28 -7.75 -2.49
N GLU A 264 9.41 -7.40 -3.45
CA GLU A 264 9.69 -7.57 -4.88
C GLU A 264 10.90 -6.73 -5.34
N ALA A 265 11.05 -5.52 -4.79
CA ALA A 265 12.19 -4.67 -5.06
C ALA A 265 13.51 -5.25 -4.53
N GLU A 266 13.46 -6.08 -3.49
CA GLU A 266 14.60 -6.83 -2.96
C GLU A 266 14.90 -8.10 -3.76
N GLU A 267 13.87 -8.78 -4.30
CA GLU A 267 14.02 -10.09 -4.96
C GLU A 267 14.24 -10.06 -6.49
N GLY A 268 13.71 -9.07 -7.22
CA GLY A 268 13.62 -9.18 -8.69
C GLY A 268 14.35 -8.09 -9.48
N ASP A 269 15.19 -8.45 -10.45
CA ASP A 269 15.66 -7.60 -11.56
C ASP A 269 14.61 -7.56 -12.69
N CYS A 270 14.72 -6.58 -13.61
CA CYS A 270 13.98 -6.41 -14.88
C CYS A 270 12.69 -5.54 -14.93
N LYS A 271 12.89 -4.30 -15.38
CA LYS A 271 12.16 -3.53 -16.44
C LYS A 271 10.62 -3.49 -16.39
N LYS A 272 10.03 -2.36 -15.97
CA LYS A 272 8.65 -1.97 -16.32
C LYS A 272 8.60 -0.68 -17.13
N GLY A 273 8.20 -0.84 -18.39
CA GLY A 273 8.10 0.21 -19.41
C GLY A 273 6.91 1.16 -19.23
N ARG A 274 7.13 2.40 -19.65
CA ARG A 274 6.27 3.58 -19.58
C ARG A 274 5.04 3.46 -20.51
N LYS A 275 3.85 3.33 -19.93
CA LYS A 275 2.56 3.35 -20.65
C LYS A 275 2.32 4.73 -21.29
N LYS A 276 2.15 4.73 -22.63
CA LYS A 276 1.80 5.90 -23.46
C LYS A 276 0.29 6.12 -23.37
N LYS A 277 -0.14 7.33 -22.97
CA LYS A 277 -1.54 7.75 -22.86
C LYS A 277 -2.25 7.60 -24.22
N SER A 278 -3.26 6.74 -24.27
CA SER A 278 -4.17 6.61 -25.41
C SER A 278 -5.08 7.82 -25.51
N LYS A 279 -5.37 8.19 -26.76
CA LYS A 279 -6.25 9.28 -27.18
C LYS A 279 -7.63 9.10 -26.55
N LYS A 280 -8.17 10.19 -26.01
CA LYS A 280 -9.53 10.36 -25.45
C LYS A 280 -10.54 9.53 -26.24
N ASP A 281 -11.05 8.47 -25.61
CA ASP A 281 -12.12 7.64 -26.15
C ASP A 281 -13.31 8.54 -26.49
N LYS A 282 -13.51 8.76 -27.78
CA LYS A 282 -14.80 9.26 -28.26
C LYS A 282 -15.68 8.02 -28.29
N ASP A 283 -16.75 8.03 -27.49
CA ASP A 283 -17.70 6.92 -27.35
C ASP A 283 -17.90 6.18 -28.68
N PRO A 284 -17.40 4.92 -28.81
CA PRO A 284 -17.51 4.13 -30.03
C PRO A 284 -18.96 3.93 -30.50
N SER A 285 -19.93 4.12 -29.59
CA SER A 285 -21.36 3.92 -29.84
C SER A 285 -22.04 5.14 -30.44
N LYS A 286 -21.37 6.30 -30.49
CA LYS A 286 -21.96 7.50 -31.07
C LYS A 286 -22.06 7.36 -32.60
N PRO A 287 -23.26 7.46 -33.20
CA PRO A 287 -23.39 7.44 -34.66
C PRO A 287 -22.48 8.49 -35.30
N LYS A 288 -21.75 8.09 -36.35
CA LYS A 288 -20.84 8.97 -37.10
C LYS A 288 -21.63 9.87 -38.03
N GLN A 289 -21.14 11.09 -38.25
CA GLN A 289 -21.81 12.06 -39.12
C GLN A 289 -21.95 11.53 -40.56
N PRO A 290 -23.07 11.82 -41.24
CA PRO A 290 -23.38 11.30 -42.56
C PRO A 290 -22.50 11.94 -43.64
N MET A 291 -22.35 11.20 -44.74
CA MET A 291 -21.71 11.63 -45.98
C MET A 291 -22.28 12.94 -46.54
N SER A 292 -21.47 13.98 -46.80
CA SER A 292 -21.92 15.06 -47.72
C SER A 292 -21.95 14.54 -49.16
N ALA A 293 -22.80 15.11 -50.03
CA ALA A 293 -23.02 14.67 -51.41
C ALA A 293 -21.70 14.49 -52.20
N TYR A 294 -20.77 15.44 -52.08
CA TYR A 294 -19.44 15.35 -52.70
C TYR A 294 -18.65 14.12 -52.24
N PHE A 295 -18.72 13.75 -50.96
CA PHE A 295 -17.98 12.59 -50.45
C PHE A 295 -18.62 11.27 -50.89
N VAL A 296 -19.95 11.22 -51.03
CA VAL A 296 -20.64 10.06 -51.60
C VAL A 296 -20.17 9.84 -53.03
N TYR A 297 -20.15 10.90 -53.85
CA TYR A 297 -19.58 10.87 -55.19
C TYR A 297 -18.09 10.50 -55.18
N SER A 298 -17.31 11.10 -54.28
CA SER A 298 -15.88 10.85 -54.18
C SER A 298 -15.53 9.43 -53.79
N GLN A 299 -16.37 8.74 -53.02
CA GLN A 299 -16.16 7.33 -52.70
C GLN A 299 -16.30 6.46 -53.94
N GLU A 300 -17.34 6.68 -54.73
CA GLU A 300 -17.57 5.97 -55.98
C GLU A 300 -16.44 6.23 -56.98
N ARG A 301 -16.08 7.50 -57.18
CA ARG A 301 -14.99 7.89 -58.09
C ARG A 301 -13.63 7.43 -57.62
N ARG A 302 -13.36 7.47 -56.31
CA ARG A 302 -12.11 6.92 -55.77
C ARG A 302 -12.01 5.43 -56.08
N ALA A 303 -13.10 4.66 -55.98
CA ALA A 303 -13.07 3.24 -56.34
C ALA A 303 -12.68 3.05 -57.81
N THR A 304 -13.23 3.85 -58.73
CA THR A 304 -12.85 3.82 -60.15
C THR A 304 -11.38 4.22 -60.38
N LEU A 305 -10.93 5.32 -59.76
CA LEU A 305 -9.57 5.85 -59.99
C LEU A 305 -8.48 4.98 -59.32
N VAL A 306 -8.78 4.32 -58.21
CA VAL A 306 -7.90 3.31 -57.61
C VAL A 306 -7.77 2.09 -58.52
N ALA A 307 -8.87 1.66 -59.17
CA ALA A 307 -8.82 0.57 -60.15
C ALA A 307 -7.98 0.94 -61.38
N GLU A 308 -7.99 2.22 -61.78
CA GLU A 308 -7.09 2.80 -62.79
C GLU A 308 -5.64 3.02 -62.28
N LYS A 309 -5.31 2.62 -61.05
CA LYS A 309 -4.00 2.74 -60.40
C LYS A 309 -3.48 4.19 -60.24
N LYS A 310 -4.37 5.16 -60.08
CA LYS A 310 -3.99 6.56 -59.79
C LYS A 310 -3.59 6.71 -58.32
N ASN A 311 -2.62 7.59 -58.04
CA ASN A 311 -2.15 7.81 -56.67
C ASN A 311 -3.14 8.65 -55.84
N VAL A 312 -3.16 8.44 -54.53
CA VAL A 312 -4.10 9.09 -53.59
C VAL A 312 -4.20 10.62 -53.76
N PRO A 313 -3.10 11.39 -53.94
CA PRO A 313 -3.18 12.84 -54.15
C PRO A 313 -3.82 13.23 -55.49
N GLU A 314 -3.62 12.44 -56.54
CA GLU A 314 -4.15 12.71 -57.89
C GLU A 314 -5.66 12.44 -57.93
N ILE A 315 -6.11 11.38 -57.25
CA ILE A 315 -7.52 11.07 -57.07
C ILE A 315 -8.27 12.27 -56.49
N GLY A 316 -7.70 12.90 -55.47
CA GLY A 316 -8.31 14.09 -54.84
C GLY A 316 -8.47 15.27 -55.80
N LYS A 317 -7.48 15.52 -56.67
CA LYS A 317 -7.54 16.59 -57.67
C LYS A 317 -8.61 16.33 -58.71
N ILE A 318 -8.58 15.15 -59.34
CA ILE A 318 -9.53 14.76 -60.39
C ILE A 318 -10.98 14.82 -59.88
N THR A 319 -11.24 14.21 -58.73
CA THR A 319 -12.59 14.16 -58.16
C THR A 319 -13.14 15.55 -57.81
N GLY A 320 -12.27 16.45 -57.32
CA GLY A 320 -12.64 17.82 -56.97
C GLY A 320 -12.94 18.70 -58.19
N GLU A 321 -12.21 18.50 -59.28
CA GLU A 321 -12.45 19.19 -60.55
C GLU A 321 -13.71 18.66 -61.25
N GLU A 322 -13.89 17.34 -61.32
CA GLU A 322 -15.09 16.72 -61.90
C GLU A 322 -16.36 17.20 -61.19
N TRP A 323 -16.36 17.26 -59.84
CA TRP A 323 -17.52 17.72 -59.06
C TRP A 323 -17.89 19.19 -59.32
N LYS A 324 -16.89 20.07 -59.51
CA LYS A 324 -17.13 21.48 -59.84
C LYS A 324 -17.75 21.66 -61.22
N ASN A 325 -17.37 20.79 -62.16
CA ASN A 325 -17.84 20.82 -63.54
C ASN A 325 -19.17 20.06 -63.75
N MET A 326 -19.61 19.23 -62.78
CA MET A 326 -20.90 18.56 -62.84
C MET A 326 -22.07 19.55 -62.74
N THR A 327 -23.10 19.32 -63.56
CA THR A 327 -24.36 20.08 -63.51
C THR A 327 -25.22 19.68 -62.31
N GLU A 328 -26.14 20.54 -61.88
CA GLU A 328 -27.05 20.24 -60.76
C GLU A 328 -27.84 18.94 -60.98
N GLY A 329 -28.25 18.66 -62.22
CA GLY A 329 -28.92 17.38 -62.56
C GLY A 329 -28.04 16.14 -62.36
N GLN A 330 -26.72 16.23 -62.58
CA GLN A 330 -25.78 15.15 -62.30
C GLN A 330 -25.46 15.02 -60.81
N ARG A 331 -25.52 16.12 -60.05
CA ARG A 331 -25.34 16.11 -58.59
C ARG A 331 -26.59 15.64 -57.86
N ALA A 332 -27.78 15.81 -58.43
CA ALA A 332 -29.06 15.51 -57.81
C ALA A 332 -29.16 14.08 -57.22
N PRO A 333 -28.73 13.00 -57.90
CA PRO A 333 -28.72 11.66 -57.31
C PRO A 333 -27.85 11.55 -56.05
N TYR A 334 -26.69 12.22 -56.03
CA TYR A 334 -25.77 12.20 -54.89
C TYR A 334 -26.26 13.08 -53.74
N GLU A 335 -26.91 14.19 -54.04
CA GLU A 335 -27.56 15.06 -53.05
C GLU A 335 -28.74 14.35 -52.37
N GLU A 336 -29.55 13.61 -53.13
CA GLU A 336 -30.66 12.81 -52.61
C GLU A 336 -30.16 11.66 -51.71
N VAL A 337 -29.07 10.98 -52.08
CA VAL A 337 -28.43 9.97 -51.21
C VAL A 337 -27.91 10.61 -49.93
N ALA A 338 -27.25 11.77 -50.01
CA ALA A 338 -26.77 12.49 -48.84
C ALA A 338 -27.93 12.95 -47.93
N ARG A 339 -29.05 13.37 -48.51
CA ARG A 339 -30.28 13.73 -47.77
C ARG A 339 -30.84 12.53 -47.00
N LYS A 340 -30.98 11.37 -47.66
CA LYS A 340 -31.41 10.11 -46.99
C LYS A 340 -30.45 9.69 -45.87
N GLN A 341 -29.14 9.77 -46.11
CA GLN A 341 -28.14 9.49 -45.07
C GLN A 341 -28.25 10.45 -43.88
N LYS A 342 -28.59 11.72 -44.12
CA LYS A 342 -28.81 12.71 -43.06
C LYS A 342 -30.05 12.40 -42.23
N GLU A 343 -31.16 12.02 -42.85
CA GLU A 343 -32.39 11.62 -42.15
C GLU A 343 -32.17 10.36 -41.31
N GLU A 344 -31.50 9.35 -41.86
CA GLU A 344 -31.14 8.13 -41.14
C GLU A 344 -30.21 8.43 -39.95
N TYR A 345 -29.22 9.29 -40.14
CA TYR A 345 -28.36 9.76 -39.05
C TYR A 345 -29.15 10.43 -37.93
N HIS A 346 -30.12 11.29 -38.26
CA HIS A 346 -30.98 11.92 -37.24
C HIS A 346 -31.78 10.89 -36.45
N LYS A 347 -32.38 9.89 -37.12
CA LYS A 347 -33.07 8.77 -36.44
C LYS A 347 -32.13 8.00 -35.52
N GLN A 348 -30.94 7.63 -36.01
CA GLN A 348 -29.93 6.93 -35.21
C GLN A 348 -29.46 7.75 -34.00
N MET A 349 -29.34 9.07 -34.16
CA MET A 349 -28.95 9.97 -33.07
C MET A 349 -30.03 10.07 -31.98
N GLU A 350 -31.31 10.07 -32.33
CA GLU A 350 -32.40 10.05 -31.34
C GLU A 350 -32.44 8.72 -30.58
N VAL A 351 -32.29 7.58 -31.28
CA VAL A 351 -32.17 6.26 -30.64
C VAL A 351 -30.96 6.20 -29.72
N TYR A 352 -29.81 6.74 -30.14
CA TYR A 352 -28.60 6.81 -29.31
C TYR A 352 -28.82 7.67 -28.06
N LYS A 353 -29.49 8.83 -28.17
CA LYS A 353 -29.83 9.67 -27.01
C LYS A 353 -30.77 8.94 -26.04
N GLN A 354 -31.80 8.26 -26.54
CA GLN A 354 -32.70 7.46 -25.71
C GLN A 354 -31.96 6.35 -24.99
N LYS A 355 -31.13 5.58 -25.71
CA LYS A 355 -30.29 4.53 -25.12
C LYS A 355 -29.35 5.10 -24.06
N LYS A 356 -28.75 6.27 -24.30
CA LYS A 356 -27.85 6.90 -23.32
C LYS A 356 -28.59 7.43 -22.10
N ALA A 357 -29.81 7.95 -22.27
CA ALA A 357 -30.67 8.36 -21.17
C ALA A 357 -31.16 7.15 -20.35
N GLU A 358 -31.49 6.05 -21.00
CA GLU A 358 -31.85 4.78 -20.35
C GLU A 358 -30.66 4.18 -19.60
N GLU A 359 -29.47 4.16 -20.21
CA GLU A 359 -28.24 3.75 -19.54
C GLU A 359 -27.94 4.63 -18.32
N ALA A 360 -28.09 5.96 -18.45
CA ALA A 360 -27.93 6.88 -17.33
C ALA A 360 -28.97 6.61 -16.22
N ALA A 361 -30.23 6.38 -16.57
CA ALA A 361 -31.28 6.04 -15.61
C ALA A 361 -31.06 4.66 -14.96
N SER A 362 -30.50 3.69 -15.69
CA SER A 362 -30.10 2.39 -15.14
C SER A 362 -28.96 2.54 -14.13
N LEU A 363 -27.91 3.31 -14.50
CA LEU A 363 -26.79 3.61 -13.61
C LEU A 363 -27.26 4.35 -12.35
N GLU A 364 -28.19 5.30 -12.46
CA GLU A 364 -28.76 5.97 -11.30
C GLU A 364 -29.54 5.01 -10.38
N LYS A 365 -30.29 4.05 -10.94
CA LYS A 365 -30.98 3.02 -10.16
C LYS A 365 -29.97 2.11 -9.45
N GLU A 366 -28.94 1.66 -10.15
CA GLU A 366 -27.85 0.85 -9.59
C GLU A 366 -27.12 1.60 -8.46
N GLU A 367 -26.83 2.89 -8.64
CA GLU A 367 -26.24 3.73 -7.60
C GLU A 367 -27.17 3.89 -6.38
N GLN A 368 -28.48 4.03 -6.59
CA GLN A 368 -29.45 4.09 -5.50
C GLN A 368 -29.53 2.77 -4.73
N GLU A 369 -29.50 1.64 -5.42
CA GLU A 369 -29.45 0.30 -4.82
C GLU A 369 -28.15 0.10 -4.04
N HIS A 370 -27.01 0.48 -4.63
CA HIS A 370 -25.71 0.46 -3.96
C HIS A 370 -25.72 1.33 -2.70
N LYS A 371 -26.30 2.54 -2.75
CA LYS A 371 -26.49 3.41 -1.58
C LYS A 371 -27.35 2.74 -0.50
N LYS A 372 -28.41 2.01 -0.86
CA LYS A 372 -29.24 1.26 0.10
C LYS A 372 -28.47 0.11 0.75
N ILE A 373 -27.66 -0.63 -0.03
CA ILE A 373 -26.81 -1.71 0.48
C ILE A 373 -25.78 -1.15 1.48
N MET A 374 -25.08 -0.08 1.09
CA MET A 374 -24.12 0.62 1.94
C MET A 374 -24.76 1.11 3.24
N LYS A 375 -25.95 1.72 3.16
CA LYS A 375 -26.72 2.16 4.32
C LYS A 375 -27.11 1.00 5.24
N HIS A 376 -27.47 -0.15 4.68
CA HIS A 376 -27.78 -1.35 5.46
C HIS A 376 -26.54 -1.90 6.18
N GLU A 377 -25.41 -2.04 5.47
CA GLU A 377 -24.14 -2.47 6.04
C GLU A 377 -23.68 -1.54 7.17
N ALA A 378 -23.76 -0.23 6.94
CA ALA A 378 -23.49 0.81 7.92
C ALA A 378 -24.31 0.60 9.21
N LEU A 379 -25.63 0.38 9.10
CA LEU A 379 -26.49 0.15 10.26
C LEU A 379 -26.14 -1.15 11.00
N GLN A 380 -25.70 -2.19 10.29
CA GLN A 380 -25.22 -3.41 10.93
C GLN A 380 -23.92 -3.18 11.72
N LEU A 381 -22.98 -2.40 11.17
CA LEU A 381 -21.74 -2.03 11.85
C LEU A 381 -22.00 -1.22 13.11
N LEU A 382 -22.90 -0.22 13.02
CA LEU A 382 -23.28 0.57 14.19
C LEU A 382 -23.89 -0.32 15.29
N LYS A 383 -24.81 -1.22 14.95
CA LYS A 383 -25.38 -2.19 15.90
C LYS A 383 -24.31 -3.08 16.53
N LYS A 384 -23.28 -3.51 15.79
CA LYS A 384 -22.16 -4.29 16.33
C LYS A 384 -21.34 -3.47 17.33
N LYS A 385 -21.04 -2.20 17.00
CA LYS A 385 -20.33 -1.26 17.88
C LYS A 385 -21.11 -0.98 19.16
N GLU A 386 -22.41 -0.65 19.06
CA GLU A 386 -23.30 -0.44 20.21
C GLU A 386 -23.36 -1.68 21.12
N LYS A 387 -23.43 -2.89 20.54
CA LYS A 387 -23.37 -4.14 21.32
C LYS A 387 -22.05 -4.28 22.07
N ALA A 388 -20.91 -4.00 21.42
CA ALA A 388 -19.60 -4.04 22.06
C ALA A 388 -19.51 -3.02 23.20
N ASP A 389 -19.95 -1.78 22.98
CA ASP A 389 -19.95 -0.72 23.99
C ASP A 389 -20.85 -1.05 25.19
N ASN A 390 -22.01 -1.65 24.95
CA ASN A 390 -22.89 -2.14 26.01
C ASN A 390 -22.25 -3.27 26.83
N ILE A 391 -21.52 -4.20 26.19
CA ILE A 391 -20.77 -5.26 26.88
C ILE A 391 -19.65 -4.64 27.73
N ILE A 392 -18.91 -3.68 27.17
CA ILE A 392 -17.84 -2.96 27.88
C ILE A 392 -18.42 -2.20 29.08
N LYS A 393 -19.54 -1.50 28.91
CA LYS A 393 -20.24 -0.75 29.96
C LYS A 393 -20.69 -1.68 31.09
N LYS A 394 -21.42 -2.75 30.78
CA LYS A 394 -21.83 -3.77 31.77
C LYS A 394 -20.64 -4.38 32.50
N THR A 395 -19.54 -4.64 31.79
CA THR A 395 -18.31 -5.16 32.38
C THR A 395 -17.66 -4.16 33.34
N LYS A 396 -17.66 -2.86 32.98
CA LYS A 396 -17.18 -1.78 33.85
C LYS A 396 -18.06 -1.61 35.09
N GLU A 397 -19.38 -1.62 34.95
CA GLU A 397 -20.35 -1.54 36.05
C GLU A 397 -20.18 -2.74 37.01
N LYS A 398 -20.05 -3.97 36.49
CA LYS A 398 -19.78 -5.16 37.30
C LYS A 398 -18.46 -5.06 38.06
N ARG A 399 -17.41 -4.49 37.45
CA ARG A 399 -16.13 -4.22 38.13
C ARG A 399 -16.27 -3.16 39.21
N GLN A 400 -17.05 -2.11 38.99
CA GLN A 400 -17.33 -1.06 39.98
C GLN A 400 -18.14 -1.59 41.15
N LYS A 401 -19.22 -2.34 40.90
CA LYS A 401 -20.02 -2.99 41.94
C LYS A 401 -19.15 -3.91 42.81
N LYS A 402 -18.31 -4.75 42.20
CA LYS A 402 -17.34 -5.58 42.94
C LYS A 402 -16.35 -4.76 43.77
N LYS A 403 -15.92 -3.58 43.30
CA LYS A 403 -15.03 -2.70 44.09
C LYS A 403 -15.76 -2.12 45.31
N GLN A 404 -17.00 -1.68 45.14
CA GLN A 404 -17.83 -1.17 46.25
C GLN A 404 -18.14 -2.27 47.27
N GLU A 405 -18.55 -3.45 46.81
CA GLU A 405 -18.75 -4.63 47.67
C GLU A 405 -17.46 -5.06 48.39
N ASN A 406 -16.29 -4.84 47.80
CA ASN A 406 -14.99 -5.14 48.44
C ASN A 406 -14.49 -3.98 49.33
N ALA A 407 -15.14 -2.82 49.33
CA ALA A 407 -14.72 -1.64 50.09
C ALA A 407 -15.21 -1.66 51.55
N ASP A 408 -16.23 -2.46 51.87
CA ASP A 408 -16.68 -2.66 53.25
C ASP A 408 -15.49 -3.12 54.12
N PRO A 409 -15.05 -2.30 55.09
CA PRO A 409 -13.91 -2.63 55.94
C PRO A 409 -14.07 -3.94 56.71
N ASN A 410 -15.31 -4.31 57.04
CA ASN A 410 -15.62 -5.51 57.81
C ASN A 410 -15.79 -6.76 56.96
N ARG A 411 -15.76 -6.65 55.63
CA ARG A 411 -15.90 -7.82 54.76
C ARG A 411 -14.64 -8.68 54.82
N PRO A 412 -14.76 -9.98 55.20
CA PRO A 412 -13.62 -10.89 55.23
C PRO A 412 -12.87 -10.92 53.89
N LYS A 413 -11.54 -10.86 53.95
CA LYS A 413 -10.68 -10.89 52.76
C LYS A 413 -10.40 -12.33 52.35
N ARG A 414 -10.40 -12.57 51.04
CA ARG A 414 -10.09 -13.90 50.50
C ARG A 414 -8.64 -14.28 50.81
N PRO A 415 -8.38 -15.48 51.35
CA PRO A 415 -7.02 -15.95 51.60
C PRO A 415 -6.31 -16.29 50.29
N ALA A 416 -4.99 -16.46 50.36
CA ALA A 416 -4.19 -16.84 49.21
C ALA A 416 -4.64 -18.21 48.66
N SER A 417 -5.04 -18.23 47.39
CA SER A 417 -5.32 -19.46 46.64
C SER A 417 -4.07 -20.34 46.52
N SER A 418 -4.23 -21.63 46.23
CA SER A 418 -3.13 -22.58 46.00
C SER A 418 -2.09 -22.07 45.00
N PHE A 419 -2.55 -21.50 43.88
CA PHE A 419 -1.67 -20.86 42.91
C PHE A 419 -0.93 -19.66 43.50
N LEU A 420 -1.57 -18.85 44.36
CA LEU A 420 -0.91 -17.69 44.97
C LEU A 420 0.16 -18.12 45.96
N LEU A 421 -0.09 -19.17 46.75
CA LEU A 421 0.91 -19.76 47.65
C LEU A 421 2.12 -20.28 46.86
N PHE A 422 1.88 -21.05 45.79
CA PHE A 422 2.93 -21.50 44.88
C PHE A 422 3.68 -20.31 44.25
N SER A 423 2.96 -19.33 43.71
CA SER A 423 3.55 -18.15 43.07
C SER A 423 4.41 -17.34 44.02
N LYS A 424 4.12 -17.37 45.33
CA LYS A 424 4.89 -16.66 46.34
C LYS A 424 6.24 -17.35 46.54
N GLU A 425 6.26 -18.68 46.54
CA GLU A 425 7.47 -19.47 46.71
C GLU A 425 8.33 -19.45 45.45
N GLU A 426 7.75 -19.72 44.28
CA GLU A 426 8.46 -19.65 42.99
C GLU A 426 8.97 -18.26 42.67
N ARG A 427 8.25 -17.22 43.09
CA ARG A 427 8.75 -15.84 42.93
C ARG A 427 10.03 -15.63 43.72
N LYS A 428 10.15 -16.18 44.93
CA LYS A 428 11.39 -16.08 45.71
C LYS A 428 12.52 -16.80 45.00
N GLN A 429 12.28 -18.04 44.56
CA GLN A 429 13.27 -18.84 43.84
C GLN A 429 13.73 -18.16 42.54
N LEU A 430 12.82 -17.67 41.72
CA LEU A 430 13.17 -17.00 40.46
C LEU A 430 13.88 -15.66 40.63
N ILE A 431 13.59 -14.92 41.70
CA ILE A 431 14.31 -13.67 42.02
C ILE A 431 15.74 -13.99 42.47
N GLU A 432 15.93 -15.06 43.23
CA GLU A 432 17.24 -15.52 43.68
C GLU A 432 18.08 -16.05 42.52
N GLU A 433 17.50 -16.85 41.62
CA GLU A 433 18.17 -17.34 40.41
C GLU A 433 18.47 -16.22 39.39
N ARG A 434 17.57 -15.24 39.28
CA ARG A 434 17.63 -14.17 38.28
C ARG A 434 17.35 -12.80 38.91
N PRO A 435 18.32 -12.23 39.65
CA PRO A 435 18.18 -10.89 40.20
C PRO A 435 17.98 -9.87 39.06
N GLY A 436 16.94 -9.04 39.17
CA GLY A 436 16.61 -7.98 38.20
C GLY A 436 15.59 -8.37 37.11
N ILE A 437 15.03 -9.57 37.13
CA ILE A 437 13.99 -9.95 36.17
C ILE A 437 12.73 -9.08 36.32
N ASN A 438 12.17 -8.63 35.19
CA ASN A 438 10.94 -7.83 35.20
C ASN A 438 9.76 -8.67 35.75
N ASN A 439 8.96 -8.10 36.64
CA ASN A 439 7.79 -8.73 37.25
C ASN A 439 6.81 -9.32 36.23
N SER A 440 6.63 -8.69 35.06
CA SER A 440 5.79 -9.23 34.00
C SER A 440 6.31 -10.57 33.47
N THR A 441 7.62 -10.66 33.23
CA THR A 441 8.28 -11.89 32.77
C THR A 441 8.26 -12.95 33.85
N LEU A 442 8.53 -12.57 35.10
CA LEU A 442 8.47 -13.48 36.24
C LEU A 442 7.06 -14.08 36.43
N ASN A 443 6.01 -13.27 36.34
CA ASN A 443 4.62 -13.77 36.40
C ASN A 443 4.30 -14.73 35.25
N ALA A 444 4.82 -14.46 34.04
CA ALA A 444 4.66 -15.35 32.91
C ALA A 444 5.36 -16.70 33.18
N LEU A 445 6.61 -16.70 33.67
CA LEU A 445 7.36 -17.91 34.02
C LEU A 445 6.66 -18.72 35.12
N ILE A 446 6.18 -18.09 36.18
CA ILE A 446 5.43 -18.77 37.24
C ILE A 446 4.14 -19.41 36.69
N THR A 447 3.45 -18.72 35.79
CA THR A 447 2.23 -19.26 35.16
C THR A 447 2.54 -20.48 34.30
N VAL A 448 3.69 -20.49 33.64
CA VAL A 448 4.18 -21.65 32.89
C VAL A 448 4.54 -22.80 33.84
N LYS A 449 5.38 -22.56 34.87
CA LYS A 449 5.74 -23.58 35.87
C LYS A 449 4.51 -24.19 36.55
N TRP A 450 3.49 -23.40 36.91
CA TRP A 450 2.25 -23.92 37.50
C TRP A 450 1.49 -24.86 36.55
N LYS A 451 1.52 -24.59 35.25
CA LYS A 451 0.92 -25.46 34.22
C LYS A 451 1.75 -26.71 33.93
N GLU A 452 3.02 -26.74 34.34
CA GLU A 452 3.93 -27.88 34.19
C GLU A 452 3.94 -28.79 35.42
N LEU A 453 3.65 -28.26 36.61
CA LEU A 453 3.50 -29.08 37.83
C LEU A 453 2.54 -30.25 37.61
N SER A 454 2.89 -31.41 38.17
CA SER A 454 2.04 -32.60 38.16
C SER A 454 0.72 -32.37 38.92
N GLY A 455 -0.28 -33.22 38.64
CA GLY A 455 -1.57 -33.17 39.34
C GLY A 455 -1.43 -33.34 40.85
N GLU A 456 -0.50 -34.19 41.30
CA GLU A 456 -0.21 -34.46 42.71
C GLU A 456 0.40 -33.25 43.43
N GLU A 457 1.38 -32.58 42.81
CA GLU A 457 1.98 -31.37 43.38
C GLU A 457 0.98 -30.23 43.46
N ARG A 458 0.16 -30.03 42.41
CA ARG A 458 -0.94 -29.05 42.47
C ARG A 458 -1.92 -29.38 43.57
N GLN A 459 -2.21 -30.67 43.79
CA GLN A 459 -3.08 -31.12 44.86
C GLN A 459 -2.47 -30.87 46.23
N ALA A 460 -1.15 -31.03 46.41
CA ALA A 460 -0.46 -30.66 47.64
C ALA A 460 -0.60 -29.15 47.93
N TRP A 461 -0.49 -28.29 46.92
CA TRP A 461 -0.76 -26.85 47.08
C TRP A 461 -2.24 -26.53 47.36
N ASN A 462 -3.17 -27.28 46.76
CA ASN A 462 -4.61 -27.18 47.09
C ASN A 462 -4.87 -27.57 48.54
N ALA A 463 -4.25 -28.65 49.04
CA ALA A 463 -4.36 -29.08 50.43
C ALA A 463 -3.80 -28.02 51.39
N LYS A 464 -2.67 -27.37 51.05
CA LYS A 464 -2.13 -26.24 51.84
C LYS A 464 -3.07 -25.03 51.88
N ALA A 465 -3.79 -24.73 50.80
CA ALA A 465 -4.74 -23.60 50.74
C ALA A 465 -6.12 -23.92 51.33
N ALA A 466 -6.50 -25.20 51.37
CA ALA A 466 -7.82 -25.67 51.82
C ALA A 466 -8.22 -25.19 53.22
N PRO A 467 -7.38 -25.29 54.29
CA PRO A 467 -7.79 -24.87 55.63
C PRO A 467 -8.05 -23.35 55.70
N ALA A 468 -7.20 -22.54 55.05
CA ALA A 468 -7.41 -21.09 54.98
C ALA A 468 -8.70 -20.74 54.24
N MET A 469 -8.99 -21.41 53.12
CA MET A 469 -10.25 -21.24 52.38
C MET A 469 -11.47 -21.71 53.19
N ALA A 470 -11.35 -22.75 54.00
CA ALA A 470 -12.42 -23.23 54.87
C ALA A 470 -12.73 -22.23 56.01
N ALA A 471 -11.70 -21.66 56.64
CA ALA A 471 -11.86 -20.59 57.63
C ALA A 471 -12.55 -19.36 57.01
N TYR A 472 -12.11 -18.92 55.84
CA TYR A 472 -12.73 -17.81 55.11
C TYR A 472 -14.21 -18.04 54.78
N LYS A 473 -14.59 -19.27 54.42
CA LYS A 473 -16.00 -19.60 54.15
C LYS A 473 -16.86 -19.41 55.40
N LYS A 474 -16.38 -19.88 56.56
CA LYS A 474 -17.08 -19.69 57.85
C LYS A 474 -17.21 -18.21 58.21
N GLU A 475 -16.12 -17.44 58.10
CA GLU A 475 -16.15 -15.98 58.35
C GLU A 475 -17.10 -15.25 57.40
N MET A 476 -17.15 -15.65 56.12
CA MET A 476 -18.09 -15.06 55.15
C MET A 476 -19.54 -15.40 55.46
N GLU A 477 -19.84 -16.61 55.91
CA GLU A 477 -21.19 -17.02 56.34
C GLU A 477 -21.64 -16.20 57.55
N GLU A 478 -20.77 -16.05 58.55
CA GLU A 478 -21.01 -15.20 59.73
C GLU A 478 -21.23 -13.73 59.34
N TYR A 479 -20.38 -13.19 58.45
CA TYR A 479 -20.54 -11.84 57.91
C TYR A 479 -21.87 -11.65 57.18
N THR A 480 -22.26 -12.61 56.33
CA THR A 480 -23.55 -12.53 55.61
C THR A 480 -24.74 -12.60 56.56
N LYS A 481 -24.64 -13.42 57.61
CA LYS A 481 -25.68 -13.51 58.65
C LYS A 481 -25.80 -12.19 59.42
N ALA A 482 -24.68 -11.58 59.82
CA ALA A 482 -24.65 -10.29 60.50
C ALA A 482 -25.23 -9.14 59.65
N GLN A 483 -24.90 -9.11 58.35
CA GLN A 483 -25.49 -8.15 57.41
C GLN A 483 -27.01 -8.32 57.28
N SER A 484 -27.50 -9.56 57.21
CA SER A 484 -28.95 -9.82 57.13
C SER A 484 -29.72 -9.49 58.41
N SER A 485 -29.08 -9.53 59.58
CA SER A 485 -29.70 -9.10 60.84
C SER A 485 -29.68 -7.59 61.05
N SER A 486 -28.86 -6.85 60.30
CA SER A 486 -28.74 -5.40 60.39
C SER A 486 -29.61 -4.65 59.37
N ALA A 487 -30.09 -5.32 58.34
CA ALA A 487 -31.01 -4.79 57.33
C ALA A 487 -32.45 -5.16 57.69
#